data_AF-A0A523R6F2-F1
#
_entry.id   AF-A0A523R6F2-F1
#
_cell.length_a   1.000
_cell.length_b   1.000
_cell.length_c   1.000
_cell.angle_alpha   90.00
_cell.angle_beta   90.00
_cell.angle_gamma   90.00
#
_symmetry.space_group_name_H-M   'P 1'
#
loop_
_entity.id
_entity.type
_entity.pdbx_description
1 polymer ?
#
loop_
_entity_poly.entity_id
_entity_poly.type
_entity_poly.pdbx_seq_one_letter_code
_entity_poly.pdbx_strand_id
1 'polypeptide(L)'
;MSPIITHEDELELSSLEKELVSQIKKLAKAQSTLIDSQKKYADNLKKATLTRETLNRTFRDVLKHMQTLVREKRSNIKEEEVKLFQDIIHKNDEYIEVNNKYVDSIKDLAVKKDYLVEKKIEFASALNEVANKRSIVIKKALSVEKKKNALIEGEKMKLLESELNDLQRDFDRARDILIKKIDQFLQVKNEVDELWVNLKNNVNKAS
;
A
#
# COMPACT_ATOMS: atom_id res chain seq x y z
N MET A 1 -12.28 26.48 -30.52
CA MET A 1 -11.78 27.50 -29.57
C MET A 1 -11.28 26.76 -28.35
N SER A 2 -9.97 26.82 -28.06
CA SER A 2 -9.47 26.34 -26.77
C SER A 2 -9.95 27.30 -25.67
N PRO A 3 -10.39 26.80 -24.50
CA PRO A 3 -10.78 27.67 -23.39
C PRO A 3 -9.65 28.65 -23.06
N ILE A 4 -10.00 29.91 -22.79
CA ILE A 4 -9.05 30.88 -22.23
C ILE A 4 -8.83 30.43 -20.78
N ILE A 5 -7.66 29.86 -20.50
CA ILE A 5 -7.26 29.51 -19.13
C ILE A 5 -7.05 30.82 -18.38
N THR A 6 -7.81 31.03 -17.32
CA THR A 6 -7.77 32.23 -16.48
C THR A 6 -7.01 31.99 -15.18
N HIS A 7 -6.60 33.06 -14.52
CA HIS A 7 -6.04 33.00 -13.17
C HIS A 7 -7.03 32.40 -12.15
N GLU A 8 -8.34 32.43 -12.43
CA GLU A 8 -9.37 31.81 -11.60
C GLU A 8 -9.32 30.28 -11.70
N ASP A 9 -9.09 29.73 -12.90
CA ASP A 9 -8.93 28.29 -13.11
C ASP A 9 -7.72 27.72 -12.34
N GLU A 10 -6.60 28.46 -12.29
CA GLU A 10 -5.41 28.04 -11.53
C GLU A 10 -5.62 28.12 -10.00
N LEU A 11 -6.44 29.07 -9.54
CA LEU A 11 -6.84 29.15 -8.13
C LEU A 11 -7.82 28.03 -7.76
N GLU A 12 -8.74 27.70 -8.65
CA GLU A 12 -9.63 26.55 -8.49
C GLU A 12 -8.82 25.25 -8.45
N LEU A 13 -7.87 25.06 -9.36
CA LEU A 13 -6.96 23.92 -9.36
C LEU A 13 -6.21 23.79 -8.03
N SER A 14 -5.66 24.89 -7.50
CA SER A 14 -5.02 24.90 -6.18
C SER A 14 -5.95 24.43 -5.06
N SER A 15 -7.24 24.81 -5.14
CA SER A 15 -8.25 24.39 -4.16
C SER A 15 -8.57 22.91 -4.27
N LEU A 16 -8.80 22.41 -5.49
CA LEU A 16 -9.09 21.01 -5.78
C LEU A 16 -7.90 20.11 -5.40
N GLU A 17 -6.67 20.55 -5.64
CA GLU A 17 -5.49 19.80 -5.21
C GLU A 17 -5.40 19.67 -3.69
N LYS A 18 -5.76 20.71 -2.93
CA LYS A 18 -5.83 20.62 -1.46
C LYS A 18 -6.91 19.67 -0.98
N GLU A 19 -8.05 19.64 -1.65
CA GLU A 19 -9.09 18.65 -1.39
C GLU A 19 -8.57 17.23 -1.69
N LEU A 20 -7.93 17.03 -2.83
CA LEU A 20 -7.31 15.76 -3.21
C LEU A 20 -6.28 15.30 -2.16
N VAL A 21 -5.43 16.20 -1.65
CA VAL A 21 -4.49 15.91 -0.55
C VAL A 21 -5.23 15.39 0.69
N SER A 22 -6.34 16.02 1.07
CA SER A 22 -7.17 15.58 2.20
C SER A 22 -7.71 14.17 1.98
N GLN A 23 -8.22 13.89 0.78
CA GLN A 23 -8.74 12.56 0.42
C GLN A 23 -7.63 11.50 0.40
N ILE A 24 -6.45 11.82 -0.15
CA ILE A 24 -5.29 10.91 -0.15
C ILE A 24 -4.87 10.57 1.28
N LYS A 25 -4.80 11.56 2.18
CA LYS A 25 -4.46 11.33 3.60
C LYS A 25 -5.51 10.48 4.33
N LYS A 26 -6.80 10.71 4.06
CA LYS A 26 -7.89 9.86 4.61
C LYS A 26 -7.75 8.42 4.13
N LEU A 27 -7.52 8.21 2.83
CA LEU A 27 -7.31 6.89 2.26
C LEU A 27 -6.07 6.21 2.86
N ALA A 28 -4.96 6.92 3.00
CA ALA A 28 -3.73 6.42 3.61
C ALA A 28 -3.99 5.90 5.04
N LYS A 29 -4.74 6.65 5.86
CA LYS A 29 -5.13 6.22 7.22
C LYS A 29 -5.98 4.95 7.20
N ALA A 30 -6.98 4.89 6.33
CA ALA A 30 -7.83 3.70 6.18
C ALA A 30 -7.00 2.48 5.74
N GLN A 31 -6.04 2.68 4.84
CA GLN A 31 -5.12 1.63 4.40
C GLN A 31 -4.21 1.15 5.53
N SER A 32 -3.64 2.03 6.35
CA SER A 32 -2.87 1.61 7.54
C SER A 32 -3.69 0.71 8.47
N THR A 33 -4.94 1.06 8.75
CA THR A 33 -5.83 0.23 9.59
C THR A 33 -6.10 -1.14 8.96
N LEU A 34 -6.26 -1.19 7.63
CA LEU A 34 -6.42 -2.45 6.91
C LEU A 34 -5.15 -3.31 6.99
N ILE A 35 -3.97 -2.71 6.82
CA ILE A 35 -2.67 -3.41 6.89
C ILE A 35 -2.46 -3.99 8.29
N ASP A 36 -2.77 -3.24 9.35
CA ASP A 36 -2.68 -3.74 10.72
C ASP A 36 -3.61 -4.94 10.96
N SER A 37 -4.81 -4.89 10.39
CA SER A 37 -5.76 -6.01 10.43
C SER A 37 -5.23 -7.23 9.68
N GLN A 38 -4.57 -7.03 8.52
CA GLN A 38 -3.93 -8.10 7.75
C GLN A 38 -2.78 -8.76 8.53
N LYS A 39 -1.93 -7.97 9.20
CA LYS A 39 -0.86 -8.50 10.06
C LYS A 39 -1.43 -9.35 11.21
N LYS A 40 -2.46 -8.85 11.91
CA LYS A 40 -3.14 -9.59 12.98
C LYS A 40 -3.74 -10.90 12.47
N TYR A 41 -4.36 -10.88 11.30
CA TYR A 41 -4.88 -12.08 10.66
C TYR A 41 -3.76 -13.10 10.37
N ALA A 42 -2.63 -12.66 9.81
CA ALA A 42 -1.48 -13.52 9.55
C ALA A 42 -0.90 -14.14 10.84
N ASP A 43 -0.83 -13.38 11.93
CA ASP A 43 -0.38 -13.89 13.22
C ASP A 43 -1.35 -14.91 13.83
N ASN A 44 -2.65 -14.66 13.73
CA ASN A 44 -3.67 -15.60 14.18
C ASN A 44 -3.65 -16.89 13.34
N LEU A 45 -3.46 -16.78 12.03
CA LEU A 45 -3.32 -17.92 11.15
C LEU A 45 -2.08 -18.75 11.49
N LYS A 46 -0.93 -18.09 11.74
CA LYS A 46 0.29 -18.75 12.21
C LYS A 46 0.06 -19.53 13.51
N LYS A 47 -0.63 -18.94 14.49
CA LYS A 47 -0.98 -19.62 15.75
C LYS A 47 -1.83 -20.87 15.50
N ALA A 48 -2.86 -20.75 14.66
CA ALA A 48 -3.72 -21.89 14.32
C ALA A 48 -2.95 -23.00 13.57
N THR A 49 -1.98 -22.64 12.71
CA THR A 49 -1.10 -23.60 12.05
C THR A 49 -0.20 -24.34 13.04
N LEU A 50 0.42 -23.65 14.00
CA LEU A 50 1.22 -24.28 15.06
C LEU A 50 0.38 -25.25 15.93
N THR A 51 -0.86 -24.89 16.24
CA THR A 51 -1.78 -25.80 16.95
C THR A 51 -2.09 -27.03 16.12
N ARG A 52 -2.28 -26.88 14.80
CA ARG A 52 -2.47 -28.01 13.87
C ARG A 52 -1.24 -28.89 13.76
N GLU A 53 -0.04 -28.33 13.73
CA GLU A 53 1.21 -29.10 13.77
C GLU A 53 1.31 -29.98 15.03
N THR A 54 0.96 -29.40 16.18
CA THR A 54 0.92 -30.12 17.45
C THR A 54 -0.11 -31.25 17.43
N LEU A 55 -1.32 -30.96 16.94
CA LEU A 55 -2.37 -31.96 16.74
C LEU A 55 -1.91 -33.09 15.80
N ASN A 56 -1.25 -32.73 14.69
CA ASN A 56 -0.80 -33.72 13.70
C ASN A 56 0.32 -34.61 14.26
N ARG A 57 1.16 -34.08 15.15
CA ARG A 57 2.12 -34.88 15.92
C ARG A 57 1.42 -35.92 16.81
N THR A 58 0.37 -35.52 17.53
CA THR A 58 -0.43 -36.46 18.32
C THR A 58 -1.10 -37.53 17.43
N PHE A 59 -1.64 -37.15 16.27
CA PHE A 59 -2.16 -38.11 15.29
C PHE A 59 -1.11 -39.15 14.88
N ARG A 60 0.14 -38.72 14.62
CA ARG A 60 1.23 -39.64 14.27
C ARG A 60 1.56 -40.61 15.41
N ASP A 61 1.55 -40.15 16.64
CA ASP A 61 1.81 -41.02 17.80
C ASP A 61 0.68 -42.03 18.00
N VAL A 62 -0.59 -41.61 17.85
CA VAL A 62 -1.73 -42.53 17.83
C VAL A 62 -1.61 -43.55 16.69
N LEU A 63 -1.29 -43.09 15.47
CA LEU A 63 -1.13 -43.96 14.30
C LEU A 63 -0.08 -45.05 14.54
N LYS A 64 1.08 -44.72 15.14
CA LYS A 64 2.11 -45.71 15.47
C LYS A 64 1.58 -46.83 16.38
N HIS A 65 0.79 -46.46 17.39
CA HIS A 65 0.14 -47.44 18.26
C HIS A 65 -0.90 -48.27 17.51
N MET A 66 -1.73 -47.65 16.68
CA MET A 66 -2.71 -48.35 15.84
C MET A 66 -2.04 -49.38 14.92
N GLN A 67 -0.94 -49.00 14.26
CA GLN A 67 -0.17 -49.89 13.38
C GLN A 67 0.48 -51.08 14.09
N THR A 68 0.77 -50.93 15.38
CA THR A 68 1.27 -52.03 16.22
C THR A 68 0.12 -52.97 16.59
N LEU A 69 -0.99 -52.39 17.08
CA LEU A 69 -2.14 -53.14 17.56
C LEU A 69 -2.90 -53.85 16.43
N VAL A 70 -3.02 -53.29 15.23
CA VAL A 70 -3.75 -53.91 14.10
C VAL A 70 -3.18 -55.28 13.71
N ARG A 71 -1.91 -55.55 14.06
CA ARG A 71 -1.24 -56.84 13.83
C ARG A 71 -1.63 -57.92 14.84
N GLU A 72 -2.20 -57.52 15.98
CA GLU A 72 -2.58 -58.42 17.06
C GLU A 72 -3.96 -59.03 16.83
N LYS A 73 -4.07 -60.36 16.91
CA LYS A 73 -5.33 -61.10 16.67
C LYS A 73 -6.50 -60.69 17.59
N ARG A 74 -6.22 -60.08 18.75
CA ARG A 74 -7.23 -59.63 19.73
C ARG A 74 -7.47 -58.12 19.71
N SER A 75 -6.86 -57.40 18.77
CA SER A 75 -7.06 -55.96 18.65
C SER A 75 -8.43 -55.64 18.09
N ASN A 76 -9.02 -54.54 18.57
CA ASN A 76 -10.28 -54.00 18.07
C ASN A 76 -10.09 -52.97 16.95
N ILE A 77 -8.87 -52.81 16.44
CA ILE A 77 -8.52 -51.83 15.40
C ILE A 77 -8.61 -52.49 14.03
N LYS A 78 -9.26 -51.80 13.09
CA LYS A 78 -9.32 -52.19 11.67
C LYS A 78 -8.25 -51.48 10.85
N GLU A 79 -7.76 -52.15 9.80
CA GLU A 79 -6.81 -51.56 8.84
C GLU A 79 -7.37 -50.29 8.17
N GLU A 80 -8.69 -50.22 7.98
CA GLU A 80 -9.36 -49.03 7.46
C GLU A 80 -9.19 -47.81 8.37
N GLU A 81 -9.24 -47.99 9.71
CA GLU A 81 -9.02 -46.89 10.66
C GLU A 81 -7.57 -46.39 10.59
N VAL A 82 -6.60 -47.30 10.43
CA VAL A 82 -5.18 -46.97 10.24
C VAL A 82 -5.00 -46.11 8.99
N LYS A 83 -5.64 -46.49 7.87
CA LYS A 83 -5.58 -45.76 6.61
C LYS A 83 -6.22 -44.38 6.72
N LEU A 84 -7.38 -44.26 7.36
CA LEU A 84 -8.03 -42.96 7.58
C LEU A 84 -7.17 -42.01 8.42
N PHE A 85 -6.48 -42.52 9.44
CA PHE A 85 -5.53 -41.72 10.23
C PHE A 85 -4.32 -41.27 9.38
N GLN A 86 -3.78 -42.14 8.53
CA GLN A 86 -2.73 -41.75 7.57
C GLN A 86 -3.18 -40.63 6.64
N ASP A 87 -4.38 -40.75 6.07
CA ASP A 87 -4.94 -39.75 5.14
C ASP A 87 -5.17 -38.40 5.85
N ILE A 88 -5.67 -38.42 7.09
CA ILE A 88 -5.82 -37.20 7.91
C ILE A 88 -4.46 -36.53 8.15
N ILE A 89 -3.44 -37.31 8.50
CA ILE A 89 -2.10 -36.79 8.74
C ILE A 89 -1.54 -36.12 7.49
N HIS A 90 -1.67 -36.78 6.34
CA HIS A 90 -1.16 -36.27 5.07
C HIS A 90 -1.84 -34.95 4.67
N LYS A 91 -3.17 -34.91 4.72
CA LYS A 91 -3.94 -33.68 4.41
C LYS A 91 -3.61 -32.53 5.37
N ASN A 92 -3.37 -32.84 6.65
CA ASN A 92 -2.95 -31.82 7.61
C ASN A 92 -1.55 -31.28 7.28
N ASP A 93 -0.61 -32.13 6.85
CA ASP A 93 0.74 -31.71 6.45
C ASP A 93 0.71 -30.79 5.23
N GLU A 94 -0.06 -31.15 4.20
CA GLU A 94 -0.29 -30.29 3.03
C GLU A 94 -0.86 -28.94 3.45
N TYR A 95 -1.90 -28.95 4.29
CA TYR A 95 -2.53 -27.73 4.78
C TYR A 95 -1.56 -26.85 5.57
N ILE A 96 -0.71 -27.44 6.43
CA ILE A 96 0.31 -26.73 7.19
C ILE A 96 1.31 -26.05 6.25
N GLU A 97 1.80 -26.76 5.23
CA GLU A 97 2.75 -26.22 4.25
C GLU A 97 2.15 -25.04 3.49
N VAL A 98 0.92 -25.18 2.98
CA VAL A 98 0.21 -24.11 2.26
C VAL A 98 0.01 -22.89 3.14
N ASN A 99 -0.45 -23.10 4.37
CA ASN A 99 -0.67 -22.00 5.31
C ASN A 99 0.61 -21.25 5.65
N ASN A 100 1.73 -21.95 5.81
CA ASN A 100 3.01 -21.29 6.10
C ASN A 100 3.42 -20.38 4.94
N LYS A 101 3.37 -20.87 3.69
CA LYS A 101 3.64 -20.06 2.48
C LYS A 101 2.71 -18.85 2.37
N TYR A 102 1.42 -19.04 2.69
CA TYR A 102 0.42 -17.99 2.64
C TYR A 102 0.64 -16.91 3.73
N VAL A 103 0.97 -17.32 4.96
CA VAL A 103 1.31 -16.40 6.05
C VAL A 103 2.51 -15.54 5.69
N ASP A 104 3.59 -16.15 5.18
CA ASP A 104 4.79 -15.42 4.78
C ASP A 104 4.50 -14.41 3.67
N SER A 105 3.76 -14.84 2.64
CA SER A 105 3.37 -13.97 1.53
C SER A 105 2.49 -12.79 1.99
N ILE A 106 1.56 -12.99 2.94
CA ILE A 106 0.77 -11.89 3.50
C ILE A 106 1.65 -10.91 4.28
N LYS A 107 2.63 -11.42 5.05
CA LYS A 107 3.51 -10.56 5.85
C LYS A 107 4.38 -9.68 4.97
N ASP A 108 4.98 -10.24 3.92
CA ASP A 108 5.77 -9.49 2.95
C ASP A 108 4.92 -8.41 2.25
N LEU A 109 3.72 -8.79 1.81
CA LEU A 109 2.77 -7.86 1.21
C LEU A 109 2.34 -6.75 2.19
N ALA A 110 2.14 -7.07 3.47
CA ALA A 110 1.76 -6.10 4.49
C ALA A 110 2.89 -5.07 4.71
N VAL A 111 4.14 -5.52 4.85
CA VAL A 111 5.31 -4.65 4.98
C VAL A 111 5.42 -3.72 3.77
N LYS A 112 5.24 -4.25 2.55
CA LYS A 112 5.34 -3.42 1.36
C LYS A 112 4.21 -2.40 1.24
N LYS A 113 3.01 -2.75 1.70
CA LYS A 113 1.87 -1.83 1.78
C LYS A 113 2.09 -0.71 2.80
N ASP A 114 2.79 -0.95 3.92
CA ASP A 114 3.16 0.14 4.83
C ASP A 114 4.04 1.16 4.12
N TYR A 115 5.06 0.68 3.40
CA TYR A 115 5.94 1.55 2.62
C TYR A 115 5.19 2.30 1.51
N LEU A 116 4.20 1.66 0.87
CA LEU A 116 3.31 2.34 -0.08
C LEU A 116 2.51 3.47 0.58
N VAL A 117 2.04 3.27 1.81
CA VAL A 117 1.34 4.32 2.57
C VAL A 117 2.29 5.49 2.87
N GLU A 118 3.53 5.22 3.26
CA GLU A 118 4.54 6.28 3.46
C GLU A 118 4.75 7.10 2.18
N LYS A 119 4.95 6.44 1.04
CA LYS A 119 5.12 7.13 -0.26
C LYS A 119 3.88 7.90 -0.69
N LYS A 120 2.69 7.39 -0.38
CA LYS A 120 1.44 8.11 -0.60
C LYS A 120 1.35 9.40 0.24
N ILE A 121 1.82 9.38 1.49
CA ILE A 121 1.87 10.57 2.34
C ILE A 121 2.93 11.57 1.86
N GLU A 122 4.10 11.11 1.42
CA GLU A 122 5.12 11.97 0.80
C GLU A 122 4.58 12.67 -0.45
N PHE A 123 3.93 11.90 -1.34
CA PHE A 123 3.25 12.44 -2.54
C PHE A 123 2.20 13.49 -2.16
N ALA A 124 1.31 13.18 -1.21
CA ALA A 124 0.29 14.13 -0.77
C ALA A 124 0.90 15.42 -0.17
N SER A 125 2.04 15.30 0.50
CA SER A 125 2.73 16.46 1.10
C SER A 125 3.35 17.34 0.02
N ALA A 126 3.99 16.75 -0.99
CA ALA A 126 4.53 17.49 -2.14
C ALA A 126 3.41 18.16 -2.96
N LEU A 127 2.28 17.48 -3.16
CA LEU A 127 1.12 18.04 -3.86
C LEU A 127 0.57 19.26 -3.12
N ASN A 128 0.48 19.19 -1.79
CA ASN A 128 0.04 20.32 -0.97
C ASN A 128 0.98 21.53 -1.08
N GLU A 129 2.30 21.29 -1.18
CA GLU A 129 3.28 22.35 -1.38
C GLU A 129 3.11 23.04 -2.74
N VAL A 130 2.94 22.26 -3.81
CA VAL A 130 2.62 22.76 -5.16
C VAL A 130 1.33 23.57 -5.15
N ALA A 131 0.26 23.04 -4.54
CA ALA A 131 -1.02 23.73 -4.45
C ALA A 131 -0.89 25.09 -3.76
N ASN A 132 -0.16 25.16 -2.63
CA ASN A 132 0.07 26.41 -1.92
C ASN A 132 0.89 27.42 -2.74
N LYS A 133 2.00 26.97 -3.34
CA LYS A 133 2.86 27.83 -4.16
C LYS A 133 2.16 28.32 -5.42
N ARG A 134 1.33 27.49 -6.07
CA ARG A 134 0.48 27.91 -7.20
C ARG A 134 -0.39 29.10 -6.83
N SER A 135 -1.12 29.00 -5.71
CA SER A 135 -1.99 30.09 -5.26
C SER A 135 -1.21 31.40 -5.03
N ILE A 136 0.00 31.31 -4.48
CA ILE A 136 0.86 32.47 -4.22
C ILE A 136 1.35 33.10 -5.53
N VAL A 137 1.88 32.30 -6.45
CA VAL A 137 2.37 32.76 -7.76
C VAL A 137 1.26 33.46 -8.54
N ILE A 138 0.08 32.85 -8.63
CA ILE A 138 -1.05 33.39 -9.39
C ILE A 138 -1.56 34.71 -8.77
N LYS A 139 -1.67 34.78 -7.44
CA LYS A 139 -2.04 36.04 -6.76
C LYS A 139 -1.01 37.15 -7.00
N LYS A 140 0.29 36.81 -7.00
CA LYS A 140 1.35 37.78 -7.32
C LYS A 140 1.26 38.22 -8.78
N ALA A 141 1.09 37.30 -9.71
CA ALA A 141 0.95 37.58 -11.14
C ALA A 141 -0.22 38.54 -11.40
N LEU A 142 -1.39 38.29 -10.80
CA LEU A 142 -2.55 39.19 -10.85
C LEU A 142 -2.25 40.59 -10.28
N SER A 143 -1.49 40.67 -9.18
CA SER A 143 -1.10 41.95 -8.58
C SER A 143 -0.15 42.73 -9.49
N VAL A 144 0.84 42.05 -10.08
CA VAL A 144 1.79 42.61 -11.05
C VAL A 144 1.04 43.14 -12.28
N GLU A 145 0.10 42.38 -12.81
CA GLU A 145 -0.73 42.77 -13.96
C GLU A 145 -1.58 44.01 -13.67
N LYS A 146 -2.25 44.04 -12.50
CA LYS A 146 -3.01 45.23 -12.05
C LYS A 146 -2.13 46.47 -11.92
N LYS A 147 -0.91 46.32 -11.36
CA LYS A 147 0.04 47.43 -11.20
C LYS A 147 0.59 47.90 -12.54
N LYS A 148 0.85 46.99 -13.47
CA LYS A 148 1.25 47.30 -14.86
C LYS A 148 0.17 48.13 -15.57
N ASN A 149 -1.09 47.73 -15.46
CA ASN A 149 -2.22 48.45 -16.05
C ASN A 149 -2.44 49.83 -15.41
N ALA A 150 -2.03 50.01 -14.16
CA ALA A 150 -2.05 51.31 -13.46
C ALA A 150 -0.86 52.23 -13.81
N LEU A 151 0.01 51.83 -14.75
CA LEU A 151 1.14 52.62 -15.27
C LEU A 151 2.09 53.14 -14.18
N ILE A 152 2.40 52.29 -13.20
CA ILE A 152 3.37 52.64 -12.15
C ILE A 152 4.79 52.83 -12.72
N GLU A 153 5.63 53.54 -11.98
CA GLU A 153 7.04 53.79 -12.33
C GLU A 153 7.80 52.51 -12.68
N GLY A 154 8.63 52.59 -13.73
CA GLY A 154 9.33 51.44 -14.30
C GLY A 154 10.27 50.72 -13.31
N GLU A 155 10.90 51.44 -12.37
CA GLU A 155 11.76 50.80 -11.36
C GLU A 155 10.96 49.96 -10.36
N LYS A 156 9.82 50.47 -9.90
CA LYS A 156 8.90 49.73 -9.02
C LYS A 156 8.30 48.52 -9.74
N MET A 157 8.03 48.65 -11.04
CA MET A 157 7.56 47.53 -11.86
C MET A 157 8.62 46.43 -11.99
N LYS A 158 9.88 46.77 -12.28
CA LYS A 158 10.99 45.82 -12.37
C LYS A 158 11.17 45.01 -11.08
N LEU A 159 11.03 45.65 -9.91
CA LEU A 159 11.13 44.97 -8.63
C LEU A 159 10.00 43.93 -8.45
N LEU A 160 8.77 44.31 -8.78
CA LEU A 160 7.62 43.40 -8.71
C LEU A 160 7.73 42.21 -9.68
N GLU A 161 8.28 42.43 -10.89
CA GLU A 161 8.56 41.36 -11.86
C GLU A 161 9.68 40.43 -11.37
N SER A 162 10.73 40.97 -10.75
CA SER A 162 11.79 40.17 -10.14
C SER A 162 11.24 39.26 -9.03
N GLU A 163 10.42 39.80 -8.12
CA GLU A 163 9.79 39.02 -7.06
C GLU A 163 8.88 37.92 -7.61
N LEU A 164 8.12 38.21 -8.68
CA LEU A 164 7.29 37.21 -9.36
C LEU A 164 8.16 36.09 -9.95
N ASN A 165 9.27 36.42 -10.60
CA ASN A 165 10.19 35.44 -11.17
C ASN A 165 10.80 34.52 -10.10
N ASP A 166 11.12 35.06 -8.92
CA ASP A 166 11.63 34.25 -7.81
C ASP A 166 10.57 33.30 -7.26
N LEU A 167 9.32 33.75 -7.10
CA LEU A 167 8.19 32.88 -6.73
C LEU A 167 7.92 31.81 -7.79
N GLN A 168 8.05 32.14 -9.07
CA GLN A 168 7.90 31.19 -10.18
C GLN A 168 8.97 30.10 -10.11
N ARG A 169 10.24 30.45 -9.91
CA ARG A 169 11.34 29.48 -9.73
C ARG A 169 11.09 28.54 -8.55
N ASP A 170 10.61 29.09 -7.44
CA ASP A 170 10.28 28.30 -6.26
C ASP A 170 9.08 27.37 -6.45
N PHE A 171 8.12 27.76 -7.28
CA PHE A 171 7.04 26.89 -7.72
C PHE A 171 7.54 25.78 -8.64
N ASP A 172 8.38 26.10 -9.63
CA ASP A 172 8.93 25.11 -10.56
C ASP A 172 9.74 24.04 -9.81
N ARG A 173 10.56 24.44 -8.82
CA ARG A 173 11.27 23.50 -7.93
C ARG A 173 10.32 22.55 -7.19
N ALA A 174 9.21 23.08 -6.64
CA ALA A 174 8.23 22.26 -5.94
C ALA A 174 7.52 21.29 -6.89
N ARG A 175 7.24 21.71 -8.14
CA ARG A 175 6.69 20.84 -9.18
C ARG A 175 7.64 19.70 -9.53
N ASP A 176 8.94 19.97 -9.67
CA ASP A 176 9.94 18.93 -9.94
C ASP A 176 10.03 17.91 -8.80
N ILE A 177 9.90 18.36 -7.55
CA ILE A 177 9.82 17.47 -6.39
C ILE A 177 8.54 16.63 -6.43
N LEU A 178 7.39 17.23 -6.75
CA LEU A 178 6.12 16.52 -6.88
C LEU A 178 6.21 15.39 -7.91
N ILE A 179 6.77 15.66 -9.10
CA ILE A 179 6.96 14.64 -10.14
C ILE A 179 7.76 13.46 -9.60
N LYS A 180 8.92 13.73 -8.96
CA LYS A 180 9.73 12.68 -8.34
C LYS A 180 8.96 11.86 -7.30
N LYS A 181 8.09 12.50 -6.51
CA LYS A 181 7.26 11.80 -5.51
C LYS A 181 6.15 10.97 -6.12
N ILE A 182 5.57 11.41 -7.24
CA ILE A 182 4.62 10.62 -8.03
C ILE A 182 5.32 9.36 -8.55
N ASP A 183 6.50 9.50 -9.15
CA ASP A 183 7.26 8.36 -9.69
C ASP A 183 7.62 7.34 -8.60
N GLN A 184 8.10 7.80 -7.45
CA GLN A 184 8.38 6.94 -6.30
C GLN A 184 7.13 6.22 -5.80
N PHE A 185 5.99 6.91 -5.74
CA PHE A 185 4.71 6.29 -5.37
C PHE A 185 4.28 5.22 -6.38
N LEU A 186 4.37 5.51 -7.68
CA LEU A 186 4.00 4.57 -8.74
C LEU A 186 4.91 3.34 -8.76
N GLN A 187 6.21 3.50 -8.55
CA GLN A 187 7.15 2.40 -8.45
C GLN A 187 6.75 1.44 -7.32
N VAL A 188 6.55 1.95 -6.11
CA VAL A 188 6.19 1.12 -4.96
C VAL A 188 4.80 0.49 -5.14
N LYS A 189 3.87 1.18 -5.80
CA LYS A 189 2.57 0.63 -6.14
C LYS A 189 2.71 -0.60 -7.05
N ASN A 190 3.53 -0.52 -8.09
CA ASN A 190 3.77 -1.64 -9.00
C ASN A 190 4.41 -2.83 -8.27
N GLU A 191 5.35 -2.57 -7.37
CA GLU A 191 5.96 -3.62 -6.53
C GLU A 191 4.92 -4.31 -5.62
N VAL A 192 3.93 -3.57 -5.08
CA VAL A 192 2.80 -4.15 -4.35
C VAL A 192 1.89 -4.98 -5.25
N ASP A 193 1.63 -4.52 -6.49
CA ASP A 193 0.81 -5.24 -7.47
C ASP A 193 1.47 -6.58 -7.87
N GLU A 194 2.80 -6.61 -8.01
CA GLU A 194 3.57 -7.84 -8.23
C GLU A 194 3.46 -8.82 -7.04
N LEU A 195 3.53 -8.33 -5.80
CA LEU A 195 3.34 -9.16 -4.62
C LEU A 195 1.92 -9.77 -4.54
N TRP A 196 0.90 -9.05 -5.01
CA TRP A 196 -0.45 -9.61 -5.14
C TRP A 196 -0.52 -10.74 -6.16
N VAL A 197 0.13 -10.59 -7.30
CA VAL A 197 0.22 -11.65 -8.32
C VAL A 197 0.96 -12.87 -7.77
N ASN A 198 2.06 -12.66 -7.05
CA ASN A 198 2.82 -13.74 -6.40
C ASN A 198 1.99 -14.48 -5.35
N LEU A 199 1.24 -13.74 -4.51
CA LEU A 199 0.33 -14.34 -3.53
C LEU A 199 -0.71 -15.24 -4.22
N LYS A 200 -1.34 -14.76 -5.30
CA LYS A 200 -2.30 -15.54 -6.10
C LYS A 200 -1.68 -16.83 -6.64
N ASN A 201 -0.46 -16.75 -7.17
CA ASN A 201 0.22 -17.89 -7.77
C ASN A 201 0.69 -18.92 -6.72
N ASN A 202 1.09 -18.45 -5.52
CA ASN A 202 1.52 -19.33 -4.43
C ASN A 202 0.37 -20.16 -3.85
N VAL A 203 -0.85 -19.61 -3.86
CA VAL A 203 -2.05 -20.34 -3.42
C VAL A 203 -2.50 -21.38 -4.46
N ASN A 204 -2.34 -21.09 -5.76
CA ASN A 204 -2.80 -21.97 -6.85
C ASN A 204 -1.85 -23.14 -7.17
N LYS A 205 -0.58 -23.11 -6.75
CA LYS A 205 0.37 -24.21 -6.96
C LYS A 205 0.20 -25.37 -5.97
N ALA A 206 -0.72 -25.26 -5.02
CA ALA A 206 -1.05 -26.29 -4.05
C ALA A 206 -2.25 -27.17 -4.47
N SER A 207 -2.58 -27.18 -5.77
CA SER A 207 -3.67 -27.95 -6.38
C SER A 207 -3.14 -28.85 -7.48
#